data_AF-A0A3E4UNM1-F1
#
_entry.id   AF-A0A3E4UNM1-F1
#
_cell.length_a   1.000
_cell.length_b   1.000
_cell.length_c   1.000
_cell.angle_alpha   90.00
_cell.angle_beta   90.00
_cell.angle_gamma   90.00
#
_symmetry.space_group_name_H-M   'P 1'
#
loop_
_entity.id
_entity.type
_entity.pdbx_description
1 polymer ?
#
loop_
_entity_poly.entity_id
_entity_poly.type
_entity_poly.pdbx_seq_one_letter_code
_entity_poly.pdbx_strand_id
1 'polypeptide(L)'
;MGMDVTGFFGDRPYCAGAVYPHNIVLEILMSWGWIIGGCILAYLLWLIIRGLTCKGLKRDVCIFIIFSCLSRFFMSGTYIREGKFWITVFVLVALGKGKKKANN
;
A
#
# COMPACT_ATOMS: atom_id res chain seq x y z
N MET A 1 1.30 -1.12 -33.41
CA MET A 1 0.17 -0.60 -32.62
C MET A 1 0.10 -1.37 -31.30
N GLY A 2 1.03 -1.09 -30.38
CA GLY A 2 1.20 -1.73 -29.06
C GLY A 2 1.00 -0.72 -27.93
N MET A 3 -0.13 -0.02 -28.02
CA MET A 3 -0.53 1.16 -27.23
C MET A 3 -1.68 0.70 -26.30
N ASP A 4 -1.65 0.64 -24.96
CA ASP A 4 -0.77 1.21 -23.93
C ASP A 4 -1.07 0.54 -22.56
N VAL A 5 -0.07 0.35 -21.67
CA VAL A 5 -0.24 0.21 -20.21
C VAL A 5 0.93 0.89 -19.54
N THR A 6 0.69 1.73 -18.54
CA THR A 6 1.76 2.64 -18.21
C THR A 6 1.74 3.23 -16.76
N GLY A 7 2.92 3.34 -16.15
CA GLY A 7 3.22 4.18 -14.98
C GLY A 7 4.71 4.52 -14.70
N PHE A 8 4.84 5.38 -13.67
CA PHE A 8 5.98 6.05 -13.02
C PHE A 8 6.77 7.16 -13.71
N PHE A 9 6.89 7.26 -15.04
CA PHE A 9 7.65 8.41 -15.62
C PHE A 9 7.13 9.04 -16.91
N GLY A 10 5.83 8.97 -17.16
CA GLY A 10 5.18 9.98 -17.99
C GLY A 10 3.97 9.49 -18.77
N ASP A 11 3.41 8.38 -18.33
CA ASP A 11 3.12 7.42 -19.35
C ASP A 11 1.63 7.06 -19.35
N ARG A 12 0.83 7.20 -18.27
CA ARG A 12 -0.43 6.40 -18.05
C ARG A 12 -1.42 6.49 -19.24
N PRO A 13 -1.53 5.47 -20.12
CA PRO A 13 -2.86 4.91 -20.30
C PRO A 13 -2.95 3.47 -19.87
N TYR A 14 -4.12 3.15 -19.32
CA TYR A 14 -4.59 1.82 -19.00
C TYR A 14 -5.53 1.32 -20.14
N CYS A 15 -5.28 1.73 -21.40
CA CYS A 15 -6.21 1.80 -22.54
C CYS A 15 -6.92 0.47 -22.86
N ALA A 16 -8.21 0.43 -23.23
CA ALA A 16 -9.00 1.34 -24.09
C ALA A 16 -10.06 2.19 -23.36
N GLY A 17 -9.82 3.50 -23.23
CA GLY A 17 -10.79 4.47 -22.69
C GLY A 17 -10.38 5.20 -21.40
N ALA A 18 -9.09 5.21 -21.03
CA ALA A 18 -8.57 5.90 -19.84
C ALA A 18 -9.19 5.43 -18.49
N VAL A 19 -9.61 4.16 -18.41
CA VAL A 19 -10.19 3.61 -17.19
C VAL A 19 -9.09 3.22 -16.21
N TYR A 20 -9.02 3.96 -15.12
CA TYR A 20 -8.03 3.78 -14.06
C TYR A 20 -8.29 2.49 -13.26
N PRO A 21 -7.30 1.61 -13.04
CA PRO A 21 -7.49 0.46 -12.16
C PRO A 21 -7.64 0.96 -10.72
N HIS A 22 -8.85 0.84 -10.19
CA HIS A 22 -9.19 1.22 -8.81
C HIS A 22 -8.71 0.21 -7.74
N ASN A 23 -7.73 -0.63 -8.10
CA ASN A 23 -7.17 -1.63 -7.22
C ASN A 23 -5.69 -1.36 -7.02
N ILE A 24 -5.30 -1.12 -5.78
CA ILE A 24 -3.93 -0.83 -5.37
C ILE A 24 -2.90 -1.86 -5.84
N VAL A 25 -3.26 -3.13 -5.91
CA VAL A 25 -2.37 -4.20 -6.39
C VAL A 25 -1.99 -3.94 -7.85
N LEU A 26 -3.00 -3.69 -8.69
CA LEU A 26 -2.80 -3.38 -10.11
C LEU A 26 -2.09 -2.04 -10.28
N GLU A 27 -2.45 -1.03 -9.50
CA GLU A 27 -1.85 0.30 -9.55
C GLU A 27 -0.34 0.24 -9.25
N ILE A 28 0.08 -0.53 -8.25
CA ILE A 28 1.49 -0.70 -7.90
C ILE A 28 2.23 -1.52 -8.96
N LEU A 29 1.67 -2.65 -9.41
CA LEU A 29 2.31 -3.50 -10.42
C LEU A 29 2.48 -2.78 -11.77
N MET A 30 1.49 -1.98 -12.18
CA MET A 30 1.56 -1.20 -13.42
C MET A 30 2.51 0.00 -13.28
N SER A 31 2.64 0.59 -12.09
CA SER A 31 3.57 1.71 -11.87
C SER A 31 5.03 1.28 -11.78
N TRP A 32 5.30 0.13 -11.14
CA TRP A 32 6.67 -0.28 -10.80
C TRP A 32 7.11 -1.56 -11.51
N GLY A 33 6.27 -2.14 -12.37
CA GLY A 33 6.49 -3.44 -12.98
C GLY A 33 6.34 -4.59 -11.97
N TRP A 34 6.49 -5.82 -12.47
CA TRP A 34 6.23 -7.03 -11.67
C TRP A 34 7.26 -7.26 -10.57
N ILE A 35 8.54 -6.93 -10.82
CA ILE A 35 9.61 -7.18 -9.86
C ILE A 35 9.52 -6.18 -8.70
N ILE A 36 9.68 -4.87 -8.98
CA ILE A 36 9.67 -3.85 -7.94
C ILE A 36 8.28 -3.73 -7.31
N GLY A 37 7.21 -3.75 -8.11
CA GLY A 37 5.84 -3.74 -7.61
C GLY A 37 5.52 -4.96 -6.73
N GLY A 38 6.00 -6.14 -7.12
CA GLY A 38 5.88 -7.36 -6.32
C GLY A 38 6.60 -7.24 -4.97
N CYS A 39 7.82 -6.70 -4.95
CA CYS A 39 8.56 -6.43 -3.70
C CYS A 39 7.81 -5.44 -2.80
N ILE A 40 7.24 -4.37 -3.35
CA ILE A 40 6.46 -3.38 -2.59
C ILE A 40 5.22 -4.04 -1.97
N LEU A 41 4.48 -4.83 -2.75
CA LEU A 41 3.28 -5.53 -2.26
C LEU A 41 3.62 -6.57 -1.19
N ALA A 42 4.69 -7.33 -1.39
CA ALA A 42 5.18 -8.30 -0.40
C ALA A 42 5.57 -7.59 0.91
N TYR A 43 6.25 -6.45 0.82
CA TYR A 43 6.61 -5.65 1.99
C TYR A 43 5.37 -5.10 2.72
N LEU A 44 4.37 -4.60 1.98
CA LEU A 44 3.12 -4.12 2.55
C LEU A 44 2.36 -5.25 3.27
N LEU A 45 2.26 -6.43 2.66
CA LEU A 45 1.69 -7.63 3.28
C LEU A 45 2.43 -8.02 4.55
N TRP A 46 3.76 -8.02 4.52
CA TRP A 46 4.58 -8.32 5.69
C TRP A 46 4.33 -7.33 6.84
N LEU A 47 4.22 -6.03 6.55
CA LEU A 47 3.89 -5.01 7.54
C LEU A 47 2.51 -5.25 8.18
N ILE A 48 1.51 -5.61 7.38
CA ILE A 48 0.16 -5.93 7.86
C ILE A 48 0.19 -7.15 8.78
N ILE A 49 0.80 -8.26 8.35
CA ILE A 49 0.92 -9.48 9.14
C ILE A 49 1.62 -9.19 10.47
N ARG A 50 2.71 -8.41 10.43
CA ARG A 50 3.45 -8.02 11.63
C ARG A 50 2.61 -7.16 12.58
N GLY A 51 1.85 -6.20 12.07
CA GLY A 51 0.94 -5.37 12.86
C GLY A 51 -0.18 -6.20 13.51
N LEU A 52 -0.74 -7.17 12.80
CA LEU A 52 -1.77 -8.09 13.31
C LEU A 52 -1.22 -9.08 14.36
N THR A 53 0.08 -9.40 14.29
CA THR A 53 0.77 -10.28 15.26
C THR A 53 1.13 -9.55 16.56
N CYS A 54 1.00 -8.21 16.61
CA CYS A 54 1.16 -7.46 17.85
C CYS A 54 0.05 -7.81 18.86
N LYS A 55 0.29 -7.54 20.14
CA LYS A 55 -0.69 -7.74 21.23
C LYS A 55 -1.19 -6.41 21.79
N GLY A 56 -2.43 -6.42 22.29
CA GLY A 56 -3.10 -5.28 22.91
C GLY A 56 -3.39 -4.14 21.93
N LEU A 57 -3.39 -2.90 22.44
CA LEU A 57 -3.78 -1.69 21.71
C LEU A 57 -3.15 -1.54 20.32
N LYS A 58 -1.91 -2.01 20.12
CA LYS A 58 -1.22 -1.95 18.82
C LYS A 58 -1.94 -2.74 17.73
N ARG A 59 -2.50 -3.91 18.09
CA ARG A 59 -3.28 -4.74 17.18
C ARG A 59 -4.60 -4.08 16.81
N ASP A 60 -5.27 -3.50 17.81
CA ASP A 60 -6.56 -2.83 17.61
C ASP A 60 -6.40 -1.62 16.70
N VAL A 61 -5.36 -0.81 16.91
CA VAL A 61 -4.99 0.31 16.03
C VAL A 61 -4.65 -0.18 14.62
N CYS A 62 -3.93 -1.29 14.48
CA CYS A 62 -3.61 -1.89 13.19
C CYS A 62 -4.89 -2.28 12.42
N ILE A 63 -5.80 -3.01 13.07
CA ILE A 63 -7.08 -3.43 12.50
C ILE A 63 -7.90 -2.21 12.09
N PHE A 64 -8.04 -1.23 12.98
CA PHE A 64 -8.78 0.00 12.71
C PHE A 64 -8.26 0.71 11.45
N ILE A 65 -6.95 0.91 11.34
CA ILE A 65 -6.35 1.60 10.18
C ILE A 65 -6.51 0.80 8.89
N ILE A 66 -6.38 -0.53 8.93
CA ILE A 66 -6.59 -1.38 7.75
C ILE A 66 -8.02 -1.19 7.22
N PHE A 67 -9.03 -1.27 8.09
CA PHE A 67 -10.42 -1.15 7.66
C PHE A 67 -10.85 0.28 7.34
N SER A 68 -10.35 1.28 8.07
CA SER A 68 -10.75 2.68 7.87
C SER A 68 -9.98 3.39 6.75
N CYS A 69 -8.74 2.99 6.48
CA CYS A 69 -7.87 3.68 5.53
C CYS A 69 -7.42 2.78 4.37
N LEU A 70 -7.04 1.53 4.60
CA LEU A 70 -6.50 0.67 3.54
C LEU A 70 -7.57 0.08 2.62
N SER A 71 -8.73 -0.31 3.18
CA SER A 71 -9.81 -1.01 2.47
C SER A 71 -10.30 -0.26 1.21
N ARG A 72 -10.36 1.07 1.27
CA ARG A 72 -10.79 1.95 0.17
C ARG A 72 -9.91 1.81 -1.08
N PHE A 73 -8.63 1.51 -0.91
CA PHE A 73 -7.66 1.38 -2.01
C PHE A 73 -7.85 0.09 -2.83
N PHE A 74 -8.70 -0.84 -2.37
CA PHE A 74 -9.11 -1.99 -3.16
C PHE A 74 -10.30 -1.71 -4.08
N MET A 75 -11.06 -0.63 -3.83
CA MET A 75 -12.30 -0.34 -4.55
C MET A 75 -12.26 0.92 -5.40
N SER A 76 -11.60 2.00 -4.95
CA SER A 76 -11.71 3.29 -5.63
C SER A 76 -10.52 4.24 -5.44
N GLY A 77 -9.74 4.07 -4.37
CA GLY A 77 -8.65 4.98 -4.03
C GLY A 77 -7.40 4.83 -4.90
N THR A 78 -6.60 5.90 -4.96
CA THR A 78 -5.24 5.88 -5.56
C THR A 78 -4.18 6.17 -4.51
N TYR A 79 -3.16 5.32 -4.44
CA TYR A 79 -2.14 5.41 -3.40
C TYR A 79 -1.22 6.65 -3.56
N ILE A 80 -1.10 7.17 -4.79
CA ILE A 80 -0.23 8.32 -5.08
C ILE A 80 -0.87 9.64 -4.65
N ARG A 81 -2.18 9.83 -4.86
CA ARG A 81 -2.85 11.10 -4.54
C ARG A 81 -3.42 11.15 -3.13
N GLU A 82 -3.80 10.02 -2.54
CA GLU A 82 -4.42 10.02 -1.22
C GLU A 82 -3.40 9.86 -0.09
N GLY A 83 -3.23 10.91 0.72
CA GLY A 83 -2.35 10.88 1.91
C GLY A 83 -2.71 9.81 2.93
N LYS A 84 -3.96 9.33 2.96
CA LYS A 84 -4.43 8.25 3.84
C LYS A 84 -3.64 6.95 3.64
N PHE A 85 -3.19 6.68 2.41
CA PHE A 85 -2.35 5.52 2.14
C PHE A 85 -1.01 5.63 2.87
N TRP A 86 -0.35 6.78 2.72
CA TRP A 86 0.96 7.02 3.33
C TRP A 86 0.87 7.04 4.86
N ILE A 87 -0.19 7.62 5.44
CA ILE A 87 -0.45 7.53 6.89
C ILE A 87 -0.53 6.07 7.33
N THR A 88 -1.27 5.24 6.59
CA THR A 88 -1.39 3.80 6.89
C THR A 88 -0.02 3.12 6.88
N VAL A 89 0.79 3.35 5.84
CA VAL A 89 2.14 2.78 5.72
C VAL A 89 3.02 3.23 6.89
N PHE A 90 3.04 4.51 7.23
CA PHE A 90 3.87 5.02 8.32
C PHE A 90 3.45 4.46 9.69
N VAL A 91 2.15 4.34 9.94
CA VAL A 91 1.68 3.74 11.20
C VAL A 91 2.06 2.26 11.26
N LEU A 92 1.87 1.49 10.18
CA LEU A 92 2.28 0.08 10.14
C LEU A 92 3.79 -0.09 10.37
N VAL A 93 4.62 0.77 9.76
CA VAL A 93 6.08 0.80 10.01
C VAL A 93 6.40 1.14 11.46
N ALA A 94 5.72 2.14 12.04
CA ALA A 94 5.93 2.55 13.44
C ALA A 94 5.53 1.45 14.43
N LEU A 95 4.42 0.74 14.19
CA LEU A 95 3.99 -0.40 14.99
C LEU A 95 5.02 -1.55 14.94
N GLY A 96 5.64 -1.74 13.78
CA GLY A 96 6.73 -2.70 13.58
C GLY A 96 8.02 -2.34 14.32
N LYS A 97 8.29 -1.06 14.61
CA LYS A 97 9.44 -0.68 15.46
C LYS A 97 9.09 -1.04 16.91
N GLY A 98 9.50 -2.24 17.32
CA GLY A 98 9.47 -2.66 18.72
C GLY A 98 10.15 -1.61 19.60
N LYS A 99 9.74 -1.48 20.87
CA LYS A 99 10.42 -0.59 21.82
C LYS A 99 11.91 -0.94 21.76
N LYS A 100 12.75 -0.03 21.23
CA LYS A 100 14.18 -0.11 21.52
C LYS A 100 14.24 -0.13 23.05
N LYS A 101 14.74 -1.22 23.63
CA LYS A 101 15.08 -1.26 25.05
C LYS A 101 15.99 -0.05 25.24
N ALA A 102 15.51 0.99 25.91
CA ALA A 102 16.38 2.03 26.39
C ALA A 102 17.32 1.31 27.36
N ASN A 103 18.57 1.10 26.96
CA ASN A 103 19.59 0.71 27.91
C ASN A 103 19.70 1.90 28.86
N ASN A 104 19.27 1.67 30.11
CA ASN A 104 19.64 2.50 31.25
C ASN A 104 21.16 2.48 31.42
#